data_AF-A0A5K4EL05-F1
#
_entry.id   AF-A0A5K4EL05-F1
#
_cell.length_a   1.000
_cell.length_b   1.000
_cell.length_c   1.000
_cell.angle_alpha   90.00
_cell.angle_beta   90.00
_cell.angle_gamma   90.00
#
_symmetry.space_group_name_H-M   'P 1'
#
loop_
_entity.id
_entity.type
_entity.pdbx_description
1 polymer ?
#
loop_
_entity_poly.entity_id
_entity_poly.type
_entity_poly.pdbx_seq_one_letter_code
_entity_poly.pdbx_strand_id
1 'polypeptide(L)'
;LDNLDVWLSKHPTDISGWSYLESVLDGLVGQSMVVALSPTPDDQKLQLENSIKIIQSYFEKVHDILELYPERECVWMFRRRLITFWIQLNQYQSSYNSNEGIVKLLSPVEPLLPKTLDIITKLESSKIYSTGFSFNEFLSWLYTNNLCKEPSSLKWIDLLSWRYLFWLSEYLTSLLKNL
;
A
#
# COMPACT_ATOMS: atom_id res chain seq x y z
N LEU A 1 8.50 6.20 19.08
CA LEU A 1 7.36 6.31 18.14
C LEU A 1 6.13 6.89 18.85
N ASP A 2 5.91 6.55 20.12
CA ASP A 2 4.75 6.94 20.93
C ASP A 2 4.41 8.45 20.89
N ASN A 3 5.40 9.34 21.05
CA ASN A 3 5.16 10.78 20.96
C ASN A 3 4.71 11.24 19.57
N LEU A 4 5.21 10.61 18.52
CA LEU A 4 4.83 10.89 17.13
C LEU A 4 3.43 10.34 16.83
N ASP A 5 3.09 9.17 17.37
CA ASP A 5 1.75 8.59 17.26
C ASP A 5 0.69 9.47 17.93
N VAL A 6 0.99 9.98 19.13
CA VAL A 6 0.11 10.93 19.84
C VAL A 6 -0.04 12.22 19.04
N TRP A 7 1.03 12.71 18.44
CA TRP A 7 1.01 13.90 17.60
C TRP A 7 0.13 13.70 16.35
N LEU A 8 0.37 12.65 15.57
CA LEU A 8 -0.37 12.36 14.34
C LEU A 8 -1.86 12.06 14.58
N SER A 9 -2.19 11.47 15.73
CA SER A 9 -3.60 11.28 16.13
C SER A 9 -4.32 12.63 16.36
N LYS A 10 -3.60 13.64 16.86
CA LYS A 10 -4.14 15.00 17.08
C LYS A 10 -4.03 15.89 15.83
N HIS A 11 -3.07 15.59 14.96
CA HIS A 11 -2.74 16.38 13.77
C HIS A 11 -2.68 15.49 12.52
N PRO A 12 -3.79 14.81 12.14
CA PRO A 12 -3.80 13.87 11.02
C PRO A 12 -3.52 14.54 9.67
N THR A 13 -3.55 15.87 9.60
CA THR A 13 -3.27 16.68 8.41
C THR A 13 -1.82 17.16 8.33
N ASP A 14 -0.98 16.85 9.31
CA ASP A 14 0.41 17.29 9.35
C ASP A 14 1.28 16.49 8.39
N ILE A 15 1.42 17.01 7.17
CA ILE A 15 2.23 16.41 6.11
C ILE A 15 3.68 16.19 6.59
N SER A 16 4.25 17.13 7.34
CA SER A 16 5.63 17.02 7.83
C SER A 16 5.76 15.89 8.85
N GLY A 17 4.76 15.73 9.73
CA GLY A 17 4.69 14.62 10.67
C GLY A 17 4.63 13.26 9.97
N TRP A 18 3.82 13.13 8.92
CA TRP A 18 3.72 11.91 8.12
C TRP A 18 5.03 11.58 7.38
N SER A 19 5.65 12.59 6.76
CA SER A 19 6.94 12.43 6.09
C SER A 19 8.06 12.03 7.06
N TYR A 20 8.04 12.59 8.28
CA TYR A 20 8.99 12.20 9.32
C TYR A 20 8.76 10.74 9.76
N LEU A 21 7.51 10.33 9.98
CA LEU A 21 7.17 8.94 10.28
C LEU A 21 7.65 8.00 9.17
N GLU A 22 7.42 8.36 7.91
CA GLU A 22 7.88 7.57 6.76
C GLU A 22 9.39 7.35 6.79
N SER A 23 10.18 8.41 7.00
CA SER A 23 11.64 8.33 7.10
C SER A 23 12.11 7.44 8.25
N VAL A 24 11.45 7.53 9.41
CA VAL A 24 11.75 6.67 10.57
C VAL A 24 11.47 5.19 10.26
N LEU A 25 10.33 4.90 9.61
CA LEU A 25 9.96 3.53 9.24
C LEU A 25 10.86 2.98 8.12
N ASP A 26 11.28 3.80 7.16
CA ASP A 26 12.21 3.41 6.10
C ASP A 26 13.56 2.97 6.69
N GLY A 27 14.08 3.72 7.67
CA GLY A 27 15.29 3.34 8.41
C GLY A 27 15.13 2.03 9.17
N LEU A 28 13.98 1.81 9.81
CA LEU A 28 13.66 0.57 10.52
C LEU A 28 13.57 -0.63 9.57
N VAL A 29 12.89 -0.48 8.42
CA VAL A 29 12.79 -1.52 7.39
C VAL A 29 14.16 -1.84 6.82
N GLY A 30 14.95 -0.82 6.47
CA GLY A 30 16.30 -0.99 5.94
C GLY A 30 17.21 -1.78 6.89
N GLN A 31 17.18 -1.46 8.18
CA GLN A 31 17.95 -2.21 9.19
C GLN A 31 17.51 -3.68 9.29
N SER A 32 16.20 -3.92 9.28
CA SER A 32 15.65 -5.28 9.38
C SER A 32 15.93 -6.13 8.13
N MET A 33 16.02 -5.51 6.95
CA MET A 33 16.39 -6.20 5.71
C MET A 33 17.87 -6.60 5.66
N VAL A 34 18.78 -5.77 6.20
CA VAL A 34 20.22 -6.13 6.31
C VAL A 34 20.40 -7.39 7.16
N VAL A 35 19.58 -7.52 8.21
CA VAL A 35 19.58 -8.66 9.12
C VAL A 35 19.06 -9.95 8.46
N ALA A 36 18.05 -9.86 7.59
CA ALA A 36 17.44 -11.01 6.92
C ALA A 36 18.38 -11.77 5.95
N LEU A 37 19.53 -11.18 5.57
CA LEU A 37 20.49 -11.73 4.61
C LEU A 37 21.65 -12.52 5.25
N SER A 38 21.68 -12.64 6.58
CA SER A 38 22.75 -13.32 7.34
C SER A 38 22.22 -14.52 8.13
N PRO A 39 23.06 -15.55 8.41
CA PRO A 39 22.67 -16.65 9.30
C PRO A 39 22.26 -16.07 10.66
N THR A 40 20.98 -16.20 10.98
CA THR A 40 20.27 -15.28 11.89
C THR A 40 20.28 -15.85 13.32
N PRO A 41 21.00 -15.25 14.29
CA PRO A 41 20.77 -15.51 15.71
C PRO A 41 19.33 -15.11 16.12
N ASP A 42 18.80 -15.73 17.19
CA ASP A 42 17.40 -15.55 17.63
C ASP A 42 16.99 -14.07 17.84
N ASP A 43 17.93 -13.22 18.30
CA ASP A 43 17.71 -11.80 18.54
C ASP A 43 17.40 -11.01 17.25
N GLN A 44 17.97 -11.44 16.12
CA GLN A 44 17.79 -10.81 14.82
C GLN A 44 16.43 -11.17 14.19
N LYS A 45 15.95 -12.39 14.44
CA LYS A 45 14.59 -12.79 14.09
C LYS A 45 13.55 -11.99 14.87
N LEU A 46 13.80 -11.76 16.16
CA LEU A 46 12.94 -10.94 17.01
C LEU A 46 12.86 -9.48 16.50
N GLN A 47 13.96 -8.90 16.00
CA GLN A 47 13.95 -7.56 15.41
C GLN A 47 13.06 -7.47 14.16
N LEU A 48 13.12 -8.47 13.27
CA LEU A 48 12.26 -8.55 12.09
C LEU A 48 10.78 -8.68 12.49
N GLU A 49 10.46 -9.57 13.43
CA GLU A 49 9.09 -9.75 13.94
C GLU A 49 8.54 -8.47 14.56
N ASN A 50 9.35 -7.74 15.33
CA ASN A 50 8.96 -6.45 15.90
C ASN A 50 8.72 -5.40 14.82
N SER A 51 9.55 -5.37 13.78
CA SER A 51 9.38 -4.47 12.64
C SER A 51 8.08 -4.73 11.89
N ILE A 52 7.76 -6.00 11.65
CA ILE A 52 6.51 -6.42 11.01
C ILE A 52 5.31 -5.96 11.86
N LYS A 53 5.34 -6.18 13.18
CA LYS A 53 4.27 -5.73 14.10
C LYS A 53 4.08 -4.22 14.08
N ILE A 54 5.17 -3.45 14.07
CA ILE A 54 5.11 -1.98 13.99
C ILE A 54 4.45 -1.55 12.68
N ILE A 55 4.89 -2.07 11.53
CA ILE A 55 4.30 -1.73 10.23
C ILE A 55 2.82 -2.15 10.17
N GLN A 56 2.48 -3.34 10.68
CA GLN A 56 1.10 -3.81 10.75
C GLN A 56 0.20 -2.83 11.51
N SER A 57 0.65 -2.34 12.67
CA SER A 57 -0.13 -1.38 13.48
C SER A 57 -0.42 -0.07 12.76
N TYR A 58 0.43 0.33 11.81
CA TYR A 58 0.21 1.55 11.02
C TYR A 58 -0.82 1.36 9.90
N PHE A 59 -1.07 0.14 9.42
CA PHE A 59 -2.19 -0.11 8.49
C PHE A 59 -3.54 0.19 9.15
N GLU A 60 -3.75 -0.29 10.37
CA GLU A 60 -4.97 -0.04 11.14
C GLU A 60 -5.16 1.47 11.38
N LYS A 61 -4.13 2.16 11.89
CA LYS A 61 -4.17 3.62 12.11
C LYS A 61 -4.50 4.40 10.83
N VAL A 62 -3.86 4.05 9.71
CA VAL A 62 -4.09 4.73 8.42
C VAL A 62 -5.49 4.46 7.90
N HIS A 63 -6.01 3.24 8.08
CA HIS A 63 -7.38 2.91 7.72
C HIS A 63 -8.37 3.79 8.48
N ASP A 64 -8.27 3.84 9.81
CA ASP A 64 -9.15 4.63 10.67
C ASP A 64 -9.12 6.12 10.31
N ILE A 65 -7.93 6.68 10.06
CA ILE A 65 -7.76 8.08 9.68
C ILE A 65 -8.40 8.36 8.32
N LEU A 66 -8.27 7.46 7.35
CA LEU A 66 -8.89 7.63 6.03
C LEU A 66 -10.40 7.45 6.03
N GLU A 67 -10.98 6.72 6.99
CA GLU A 67 -12.43 6.69 7.17
C GLU A 67 -12.97 8.03 7.65
N LEU A 68 -12.24 8.72 8.54
CA LEU A 68 -12.64 10.02 9.10
C LEU A 68 -12.27 11.20 8.20
N TYR A 69 -11.12 11.12 7.53
CA TYR A 69 -10.54 12.20 6.73
C TYR A 69 -10.06 11.71 5.35
N PRO A 70 -10.98 11.21 4.50
CA PRO A 70 -10.63 10.63 3.22
C PRO A 70 -10.04 11.63 2.22
N GLU A 71 -10.15 12.93 2.47
CA GLU A 71 -9.60 14.00 1.64
C GLU A 71 -8.08 14.23 1.82
N ARG A 72 -7.44 13.53 2.78
CA ARG A 72 -6.02 13.75 3.13
C ARG A 72 -5.08 12.97 2.23
N GLU A 73 -4.63 13.61 1.16
CA GLU A 73 -3.70 13.01 0.18
C GLU A 73 -2.40 12.46 0.82
N CYS A 74 -1.83 13.15 1.81
CA CYS A 74 -0.63 12.69 2.50
C CYS A 74 -0.81 11.31 3.17
N VAL A 75 -1.99 11.04 3.73
CA VAL A 75 -2.30 9.76 4.37
C VAL A 75 -2.46 8.66 3.30
N TRP A 76 -3.07 8.97 2.16
CA TRP A 76 -3.12 8.06 1.02
C TRP A 76 -1.73 7.74 0.47
N MET A 77 -0.84 8.73 0.39
CA MET A 77 0.55 8.53 -0.04
C MET A 77 1.31 7.65 0.96
N PHE A 78 1.14 7.91 2.26
CA PHE A 78 1.74 7.09 3.31
C PHE A 78 1.24 5.64 3.29
N ARG A 79 -0.05 5.41 3.02
CA ARG A 79 -0.61 4.05 2.81
C ARG A 79 0.14 3.28 1.71
N ARG A 80 0.49 3.94 0.60
CA ARG A 80 1.29 3.31 -0.48
C ARG A 80 2.65 2.87 0.04
N ARG A 81 3.28 3.70 0.87
CA ARG A 81 4.59 3.39 1.47
C ARG A 81 4.50 2.24 2.46
N LEU A 82 3.43 2.15 3.25
CA LEU A 82 3.18 0.99 4.12
C LEU A 82 3.10 -0.33 3.33
N ILE A 83 2.41 -0.35 2.18
CA ILE A 83 2.39 -1.53 1.30
C ILE A 83 3.80 -1.92 0.86
N THR A 84 4.62 -0.95 0.47
CA THR A 84 6.01 -1.23 0.07
C THR A 84 6.86 -1.77 1.21
N PHE A 85 6.75 -1.19 2.42
CA PHE A 85 7.44 -1.67 3.62
C PHE A 85 7.01 -3.08 4.00
N TRP A 86 5.70 -3.35 3.95
CA TRP A 86 5.14 -4.66 4.25
C TRP A 86 5.70 -5.75 3.35
N ILE A 87 5.72 -5.50 2.05
CA ILE A 87 6.29 -6.43 1.08
C ILE A 87 7.79 -6.62 1.33
N GLN A 88 8.55 -5.54 1.50
CA GLN A 88 9.99 -5.59 1.76
C GLN A 88 10.37 -6.41 3.00
N LEU A 89 9.62 -6.28 4.10
CA LEU A 89 9.86 -7.05 5.32
C LEU A 89 9.52 -8.54 5.18
N ASN A 90 8.55 -8.88 4.32
CA ASN A 90 8.03 -10.23 4.19
C ASN A 90 8.54 -10.96 2.92
N GLN A 91 9.29 -10.31 2.04
CA GLN A 91 9.72 -10.89 0.76
C GLN A 91 10.67 -12.10 0.89
N TYR A 92 11.34 -12.23 2.03
CA TYR A 92 12.26 -13.33 2.31
C TYR A 92 11.58 -14.52 3.01
N GLN A 93 10.28 -14.42 3.30
CA GLN A 93 9.52 -15.57 3.79
C GLN A 93 9.35 -16.58 2.66
N SER A 94 9.49 -17.87 2.99
CA SER A 94 9.47 -18.98 2.02
C SER A 94 8.20 -19.04 1.16
N SER A 95 7.10 -18.40 1.59
CA SER A 95 5.83 -18.31 0.89
C SER A 95 5.74 -17.17 -0.16
N TYR A 96 6.71 -16.25 -0.21
CA TYR A 96 6.65 -15.05 -1.07
C TYR A 96 6.81 -15.33 -2.57
N ASN A 97 7.49 -16.41 -2.96
CA ASN A 97 7.85 -16.72 -4.35
C ASN A 97 6.67 -17.23 -5.21
N SER A 98 5.45 -16.81 -4.92
CA SER A 98 4.29 -17.14 -5.72
C SER A 98 3.31 -15.98 -5.76
N ASN A 99 2.56 -15.87 -6.87
CA ASN A 99 1.48 -14.90 -7.00
C ASN A 99 0.44 -15.04 -5.88
N GLU A 100 0.13 -16.26 -5.47
CA GLU A 100 -0.71 -16.53 -4.30
C GLU A 100 -0.08 -16.03 -2.98
N GLY A 101 1.24 -16.07 -2.88
CA GLY A 101 2.01 -15.61 -1.72
C GLY A 101 1.81 -14.12 -1.45
N ILE A 102 1.95 -13.28 -2.47
CA ILE A 102 1.73 -11.81 -2.34
C ILE A 102 0.27 -11.50 -1.96
N VAL A 103 -0.69 -12.16 -2.59
CA VAL A 103 -2.11 -11.94 -2.29
C VAL A 103 -2.44 -12.36 -0.85
N LYS A 104 -1.97 -13.53 -0.41
CA LYS A 104 -2.14 -14.01 0.98
C LYS A 104 -1.47 -13.07 1.97
N LEU A 105 -0.30 -12.53 1.62
CA LEU A 105 0.46 -11.59 2.45
C LEU A 105 -0.27 -10.25 2.67
N LEU A 106 -0.93 -9.72 1.64
CA LEU A 106 -1.61 -8.42 1.71
C LEU A 106 -3.06 -8.51 2.22
N SER A 107 -3.70 -9.67 2.07
CA SER A 107 -5.09 -9.90 2.50
C SER A 107 -5.42 -9.44 3.92
N PRO A 108 -4.56 -9.61 4.95
CA PRO A 108 -4.89 -9.18 6.31
C PRO A 108 -4.76 -7.67 6.54
N VAL A 109 -4.04 -6.93 5.68
CA VAL A 109 -3.67 -5.53 5.95
C VAL A 109 -4.23 -4.51 4.95
N GLU A 110 -4.64 -4.95 3.76
CA GLU A 110 -5.09 -4.07 2.69
C GLU A 110 -6.55 -4.32 2.29
N PRO A 111 -7.53 -3.58 2.86
CA PRO A 111 -8.96 -3.83 2.62
C PRO A 111 -9.42 -3.54 1.17
N LEU A 112 -8.67 -2.75 0.40
CA LEU A 112 -8.96 -2.50 -1.01
C LEU A 112 -8.34 -3.55 -1.95
N LEU A 113 -7.66 -4.56 -1.41
CA LEU A 113 -7.06 -5.64 -2.20
C LEU A 113 -8.08 -6.38 -3.07
N PRO A 114 -9.27 -6.82 -2.58
CA PRO A 114 -10.24 -7.52 -3.42
C PRO A 114 -10.71 -6.68 -4.62
N LYS A 115 -10.97 -5.38 -4.37
CA LYS A 115 -11.35 -4.44 -5.43
C LYS A 115 -10.21 -4.24 -6.44
N THR A 116 -8.97 -4.21 -5.97
CA THR A 116 -7.79 -4.10 -6.83
C THR A 116 -7.61 -5.34 -7.70
N LEU A 117 -7.79 -6.53 -7.15
CA LEU A 117 -7.70 -7.79 -7.89
C LEU A 117 -8.80 -7.91 -8.96
N ASP A 118 -10.03 -7.46 -8.66
CA ASP A 118 -11.10 -7.36 -9.65
C ASP A 118 -10.74 -6.40 -10.79
N ILE A 119 -10.16 -5.25 -10.46
CA ILE A 119 -9.66 -4.28 -11.47
C ILE A 119 -8.58 -4.90 -12.34
N ILE A 120 -7.57 -5.56 -11.76
CA ILE A 120 -6.49 -6.23 -12.51
C ILE A 120 -7.09 -7.27 -13.46
N THR A 121 -7.97 -8.15 -12.97
CA THR A 121 -8.60 -9.21 -13.77
C THR A 121 -9.40 -8.64 -14.96
N LYS A 122 -10.16 -7.56 -14.71
CA LYS A 122 -10.91 -6.86 -15.77
C LYS A 122 -10.01 -6.13 -16.77
N LEU A 123 -8.90 -5.56 -16.30
CA LEU A 123 -7.93 -4.91 -17.17
C LEU A 123 -7.23 -5.92 -18.08
N GLU A 124 -6.79 -7.05 -17.55
CA GLU A 124 -6.13 -8.13 -18.32
C GLU A 124 -7.04 -8.69 -19.42
N SER A 125 -8.32 -8.87 -19.12
CA SER A 125 -9.32 -9.33 -20.11
C SER A 125 -9.67 -8.29 -21.17
N SER A 126 -9.44 -7.00 -20.90
CA SER A 126 -9.85 -5.89 -21.78
C SER A 126 -8.89 -5.59 -22.95
N LYS A 127 -7.73 -6.26 -23.04
CA LYS A 127 -6.64 -5.99 -24.03
C LYS A 127 -6.08 -4.55 -24.03
N ILE A 128 -6.62 -3.65 -23.21
CA ILE A 128 -6.18 -2.25 -23.05
C ILE A 128 -4.92 -2.18 -22.17
N TYR A 129 -4.61 -3.24 -21.42
CA TYR A 129 -3.46 -3.29 -20.54
C TYR A 129 -2.14 -3.53 -21.30
N SER A 130 -1.67 -2.52 -22.02
CA SER A 130 -0.24 -2.34 -22.28
C SER A 130 0.38 -1.62 -21.08
N THR A 131 1.54 -2.07 -20.61
CA THR A 131 2.30 -1.38 -19.55
C THR A 131 2.45 0.12 -19.87
N GLY A 132 2.00 1.00 -18.96
CA GLY A 132 2.16 2.46 -19.08
C GLY A 132 0.91 3.27 -19.46
N PHE A 133 -0.29 2.79 -19.16
CA PHE A 133 -1.51 3.61 -19.34
C PHE A 133 -1.63 4.69 -18.26
N SER A 134 -2.13 5.87 -18.62
CA SER A 134 -2.25 7.03 -17.73
C SER A 134 -3.45 6.94 -16.78
N PHE A 135 -3.41 7.70 -15.68
CA PHE A 135 -4.54 7.80 -14.76
C PHE A 135 -5.83 8.32 -15.42
N ASN A 136 -5.73 9.18 -16.44
CA ASN A 136 -6.90 9.65 -17.16
C ASN A 136 -7.53 8.53 -18.01
N GLU A 137 -6.71 7.72 -18.68
CA GLU A 137 -7.18 6.55 -19.41
C GLU A 137 -7.81 5.53 -18.46
N PHE A 138 -7.28 5.40 -17.24
CA PHE A 138 -7.90 4.60 -16.18
C PHE A 138 -9.28 5.11 -15.76
N LEU A 139 -9.45 6.40 -15.52
CA LEU A 139 -10.76 6.95 -15.18
C LEU A 139 -11.77 6.77 -16.32
N SER A 140 -11.36 6.98 -17.58
CA SER A 140 -12.20 6.73 -18.74
C SER A 140 -12.60 5.26 -18.85
N TRP A 141 -11.66 4.34 -18.58
CA TRP A 141 -11.93 2.91 -18.55
C TRP A 141 -12.89 2.53 -17.42
N LEU A 142 -12.67 3.04 -16.21
CA LEU A 142 -13.56 2.81 -15.06
C LEU A 142 -14.99 3.26 -15.36
N TYR A 143 -15.15 4.43 -15.96
CA TYR A 143 -16.46 4.97 -16.35
C TYR A 143 -17.12 4.08 -17.41
N THR A 144 -16.39 3.71 -18.47
CA THR A 144 -16.90 2.86 -19.56
C THR A 144 -17.36 1.48 -19.06
N ASN A 145 -16.75 0.99 -17.98
CA ASN A 145 -17.08 -0.29 -17.35
C ASN A 145 -18.06 -0.16 -16.16
N ASN A 146 -18.71 1.01 -15.98
CA ASN A 146 -19.65 1.28 -14.89
C ASN A 146 -19.06 1.06 -13.47
N LEU A 147 -17.75 1.24 -13.30
CA LEU A 147 -17.05 1.10 -12.03
C LEU A 147 -16.96 2.41 -11.24
N CYS A 148 -17.13 3.55 -11.92
CA CYS A 148 -17.23 4.86 -11.31
C CYS A 148 -18.30 5.72 -11.99
N LYS A 149 -18.65 6.85 -11.35
CA LYS A 149 -19.47 7.90 -11.97
C LYS A 149 -18.69 8.59 -13.10
N GLU A 150 -19.37 9.46 -13.84
CA GLU A 150 -18.73 10.28 -14.85
C GLU A 150 -17.51 11.03 -14.26
N PRO A 151 -16.32 10.98 -14.90
CA PRO A 151 -15.10 11.54 -14.31
C PRO A 151 -15.21 13.02 -13.92
N SER A 152 -15.96 13.80 -14.68
CA SER A 152 -16.25 15.23 -14.42
C SER A 152 -17.04 15.47 -13.12
N SER A 153 -17.76 14.46 -12.63
CA SER A 153 -18.60 14.52 -11.43
C SER A 153 -17.90 14.03 -10.15
N LEU A 154 -16.69 13.46 -10.28
CA LEU A 154 -15.95 12.90 -9.16
C LEU A 154 -15.46 14.01 -8.22
N LYS A 155 -15.69 13.81 -6.92
CA LYS A 155 -15.12 14.69 -5.90
C LYS A 155 -13.65 14.34 -5.69
N TRP A 156 -12.91 15.26 -5.08
CA TRP A 156 -11.51 15.07 -4.72
C TRP A 156 -11.26 13.75 -3.94
N ILE A 157 -12.16 13.42 -3.01
CA ILE A 157 -12.09 12.17 -2.24
C ILE A 157 -12.19 10.93 -3.14
N ASP A 158 -13.11 10.94 -4.11
CA ASP A 158 -13.26 9.84 -5.06
C ASP A 158 -11.98 9.68 -5.89
N LEU A 159 -11.41 10.81 -6.35
CA LEU A 159 -10.16 10.82 -7.12
C LEU A 159 -8.99 10.23 -6.33
N LEU A 160 -8.86 10.54 -5.04
CA LEU A 160 -7.78 9.98 -4.21
C LEU A 160 -7.88 8.46 -4.08
N SER A 161 -9.08 7.94 -3.84
CA SER A 161 -9.32 6.48 -3.79
C SER A 161 -9.00 5.82 -5.13
N TRP A 162 -9.43 6.41 -6.25
CA TRP A 162 -9.13 5.88 -7.57
C TRP A 162 -7.65 5.97 -7.93
N ARG A 163 -6.95 7.05 -7.55
CA ARG A 163 -5.50 7.16 -7.71
C ARG A 163 -4.75 6.09 -6.92
N TYR A 164 -5.23 5.76 -5.71
CA TYR A 164 -4.66 4.67 -4.92
C TYR A 164 -4.87 3.31 -5.60
N LEU A 165 -6.10 3.01 -6.04
CA LEU A 165 -6.41 1.77 -6.74
C LEU A 165 -5.66 1.62 -8.06
N PHE A 166 -5.51 2.71 -8.81
CA PHE A 166 -4.69 2.76 -10.02
C PHE A 166 -3.24 2.36 -9.71
N TRP A 167 -2.61 3.06 -8.76
CA TRP A 167 -1.24 2.76 -8.34
C TRP A 167 -1.08 1.33 -7.84
N LEU A 168 -1.99 0.85 -6.97
CA LEU A 168 -1.89 -0.50 -6.41
C LEU A 168 -2.09 -1.56 -7.50
N SER A 169 -2.97 -1.34 -8.47
CA SER A 169 -3.17 -2.23 -9.61
C SER A 169 -1.90 -2.35 -10.44
N GLU A 170 -1.26 -1.22 -10.77
CA GLU A 170 0.01 -1.21 -11.50
C GLU A 170 1.14 -1.87 -10.72
N TYR A 171 1.25 -1.54 -9.43
CA TYR A 171 2.29 -2.05 -8.56
C TYR A 171 2.20 -3.57 -8.40
N LEU A 172 1.01 -4.11 -8.11
CA LEU A 172 0.79 -5.55 -8.00
C LEU A 172 0.98 -6.24 -9.34
N THR A 173 0.47 -5.68 -10.45
CA THR A 173 0.67 -6.30 -11.77
C THR A 173 2.15 -6.38 -12.13
N SER A 174 2.95 -5.38 -11.78
CA SER A 174 4.41 -5.40 -11.95
C SER A 174 5.06 -6.51 -11.10
N LEU A 175 4.71 -6.61 -9.82
CA LEU A 175 5.25 -7.64 -8.93
C LEU A 175 4.88 -9.05 -9.38
N LEU A 176 3.63 -9.30 -9.78
CA LEU A 176 3.13 -10.62 -10.19
C LEU A 176 3.69 -11.08 -11.54
N LYS A 177 4.19 -10.16 -12.37
CA LYS A 177 4.88 -10.49 -13.64
C LYS A 177 6.37 -10.79 -13.46
N ASN A 178 6.96 -10.33 -12.37
CA ASN A 178 8.39 -10.46 -12.09
C ASN A 178 8.73 -11.69 -11.21
N LEU A 179 7.73 -12.50 -10.86
CA LEU A 179 7.84 -13.80 -10.18
C LEU A 179 7.66 -14.94 -11.19
#